data_AF-A0A3N9UYC6-F1
#
_entry.id   AF-A0A3N9UYC6-F1
#
_cell.length_a   1.000
_cell.length_b   1.000
_cell.length_c   1.000
_cell.angle_alpha   90.00
_cell.angle_beta   90.00
_cell.angle_gamma   90.00
#
_symmetry.space_group_name_H-M   'P 1'
#
loop_
_entity.id
_entity.type
_entity.pdbx_description
1 polymer ?
#
loop_
_entity_poly.entity_id
_entity_poly.type
_entity_poly.pdbx_seq_one_letter_code
_entity_poly.pdbx_strand_id
1 'polypeptide(L)'
;MGDKVLTEKDLSIDEKKVFGRIIDMWAAGDPENPYEHSSEDNLIKHAQKDDLTPETIRKVLTDLEEKGLIRRDEGEAFIKYKVEAEHIVRELQKTDYVYETRDFKPPHHS
;
A
#
# COMPACT_ATOMS: atom_id res chain seq x y z
N MET A 1 -3.93 -23.77 13.60
CA MET A 1 -4.79 -22.71 13.05
C MET A 1 -4.34 -22.50 11.63
N GLY A 2 -5.22 -22.62 10.63
CA GLY A 2 -4.81 -22.37 9.25
C GLY A 2 -4.47 -20.89 9.09
N ASP A 3 -3.24 -20.59 8.70
CA ASP A 3 -2.83 -19.27 8.21
C ASP A 3 -3.78 -18.89 7.08
N LYS A 4 -4.82 -18.12 7.41
CA LYS A 4 -5.78 -17.64 6.42
C LYS A 4 -5.07 -16.52 5.67
N VAL A 5 -4.47 -16.85 4.53
CA VAL A 5 -3.84 -15.88 3.64
C VAL A 5 -4.91 -14.86 3.26
N LEU A 6 -4.71 -13.60 3.68
CA LEU A 6 -5.59 -12.50 3.31
C LEU A 6 -5.51 -12.28 1.79
N THR A 7 -6.66 -12.02 1.18
CA THR A 7 -6.79 -11.73 -0.27
C THR A 7 -7.28 -10.31 -0.48
N GLU A 8 -7.20 -9.82 -1.71
CA GLU A 8 -7.79 -8.54 -2.12
C GLU A 8 -9.30 -8.49 -1.84
N LYS A 9 -10.00 -9.63 -1.80
CA LYS A 9 -11.44 -9.70 -1.48
C LYS A 9 -11.74 -9.41 -0.02
N ASP A 10 -10.77 -9.58 0.86
CA ASP A 10 -10.89 -9.28 2.29
C ASP A 10 -10.71 -7.77 2.59
N LEU A 11 -10.42 -6.96 1.56
CA LEU A 11 -10.32 -5.51 1.63
C LEU A 11 -11.60 -4.82 1.16
N SER A 12 -12.03 -3.81 1.91
CA SER A 12 -13.05 -2.84 1.52
C SER A 12 -12.61 -2.01 0.32
N ILE A 13 -13.56 -1.31 -0.31
CA ILE A 13 -13.27 -0.43 -1.47
C ILE A 13 -12.26 0.65 -1.09
N ASP A 14 -12.40 1.25 0.10
CA ASP A 14 -11.50 2.30 0.56
C ASP A 14 -10.11 1.73 0.87
N GLU A 15 -10.02 0.55 1.47
CA GLU A 15 -8.75 -0.17 1.66
C GLU A 15 -8.07 -0.47 0.33
N LYS A 16 -8.81 -0.91 -0.69
CA LYS A 16 -8.26 -1.17 -2.03
C LYS A 16 -7.74 0.10 -2.68
N LYS A 17 -8.48 1.21 -2.60
CA LYS A 17 -8.06 2.51 -3.15
C LYS A 17 -6.79 3.01 -2.47
N VAL A 18 -6.79 3.07 -1.14
CA VAL A 18 -5.62 3.54 -0.38
C VAL A 18 -4.42 2.63 -0.60
N PHE A 19 -4.62 1.31 -0.56
CA PHE A 19 -3.51 0.38 -0.74
C PHE A 19 -2.99 0.40 -2.18
N GLY A 20 -3.86 0.55 -3.17
CA GLY A 20 -3.48 0.77 -4.57
C GLY A 20 -2.61 2.01 -4.75
N ARG A 21 -2.94 3.12 -4.07
CA ARG A 21 -2.12 4.34 -4.09
C ARG A 21 -0.76 4.16 -3.43
N ILE A 22 -0.70 3.41 -2.34
CA ILE A 22 0.58 3.06 -1.71
C ILE A 22 1.45 2.25 -2.68
N ILE A 23 0.85 1.30 -3.41
CA ILE A 23 1.55 0.51 -4.44
C ILE A 23 2.02 1.41 -5.60
N ASP A 24 1.18 2.34 -6.09
CA ASP A 24 1.57 3.32 -7.11
C ASP A 24 2.82 4.10 -6.66
N MET A 25 2.84 4.56 -5.40
CA MET A 25 3.97 5.30 -4.85
C MET A 25 5.23 4.45 -4.75
N TRP A 26 5.11 3.17 -4.39
CA TRP A 26 6.24 2.24 -4.39
C TRP A 26 6.76 1.92 -5.79
N ALA A 27 5.86 1.79 -6.76
CA ALA A 27 6.20 1.55 -8.16
C ALA A 27 6.89 2.74 -8.82
N ALA A 28 6.50 3.97 -8.43
CA ALA A 28 7.08 5.22 -8.89
C ALA A 28 8.41 5.57 -8.20
N GLY A 29 8.68 5.00 -7.02
CA GLY A 29 9.91 5.20 -6.26
C GLY A 29 11.16 4.61 -6.95
N ASP A 30 12.34 5.00 -6.47
CA ASP A 30 13.59 4.45 -6.97
C ASP A 30 13.68 2.94 -6.63
N PRO A 31 14.12 2.06 -7.55
CA PRO A 31 14.27 0.64 -7.26
C PRO A 31 15.20 0.32 -6.07
N GLU A 32 16.19 1.17 -5.80
CA GLU A 32 17.11 1.05 -4.67
C GLU A 32 16.49 1.56 -3.36
N ASN A 33 15.49 2.44 -3.43
CA ASN A 33 14.73 2.93 -2.27
C ASN A 33 13.25 3.25 -2.60
N PRO A 34 12.40 2.24 -2.83
CA PRO A 34 11.04 2.45 -3.34
C PRO A 34 10.10 3.14 -2.33
N TYR A 35 10.53 3.26 -1.07
CA TYR A 35 9.72 3.81 0.02
C TYR A 35 9.97 5.30 0.26
N GLU A 36 10.96 5.92 -0.39
CA GLU A 36 11.36 7.31 -0.11
C GLU A 36 10.24 8.35 -0.30
N HIS A 37 9.19 7.99 -1.03
CA HIS A 37 8.06 8.87 -1.29
C HIS A 37 6.77 8.39 -0.62
N SER A 38 6.74 7.21 0.00
CA SER A 38 5.53 6.57 0.56
C SER A 38 5.13 7.11 1.95
N SER A 39 5.20 8.41 2.18
CA SER A 39 4.73 9.02 3.44
C SER A 39 3.21 9.24 3.46
N GLU A 40 2.62 9.35 4.65
CA GLU A 40 1.19 9.67 4.82
C GLU A 40 0.81 10.98 4.09
N ASP A 41 1.62 12.04 4.24
CA ASP A 41 1.37 13.33 3.57
C ASP A 41 1.34 13.20 2.04
N ASN A 42 2.25 12.41 1.48
CA ASN A 42 2.29 12.18 0.04
C ASN A 42 1.13 11.28 -0.41
N LEU A 43 0.76 10.28 0.40
CA LEU A 43 -0.42 9.45 0.14
C LEU A 43 -1.70 10.29 0.14
N ILE A 44 -1.88 11.19 1.10
CA ILE A 44 -3.02 12.12 1.15
C ILE A 44 -3.07 12.98 -0.11
N LYS A 45 -1.93 13.51 -0.58
CA LYS A 45 -1.85 14.28 -1.83
C LYS A 45 -2.17 13.42 -3.06
N HIS A 46 -1.66 12.19 -3.10
CA HIS A 46 -1.82 11.29 -4.23
C HIS A 46 -3.25 10.73 -4.35
N ALA A 47 -3.90 10.50 -3.21
CA ALA A 47 -5.27 9.96 -3.11
C ALA A 47 -6.38 11.03 -3.27
N GLN A 48 -6.04 12.31 -3.50
CA GLN A 48 -7.04 13.38 -3.68
C GLN A 48 -8.01 13.11 -4.84
N LYS A 49 -7.60 12.30 -5.83
CA LYS A 49 -8.43 11.92 -6.97
C LYS A 49 -9.46 10.83 -6.65
N ASP A 50 -9.37 10.17 -5.50
CA ASP A 50 -10.19 9.01 -5.14
C ASP A 50 -11.41 9.34 -4.25
N ASP A 51 -11.67 10.63 -4.03
CA ASP A 51 -12.70 11.16 -3.12
C ASP A 51 -12.53 10.70 -1.67
N LEU A 52 -11.28 10.46 -1.25
CA LEU A 52 -10.93 10.02 0.10
C LEU A 52 -10.55 11.20 0.98
N THR A 53 -11.13 11.26 2.17
CA THR A 53 -10.74 12.27 3.17
C THR A 53 -9.43 11.87 3.86
N PRO A 54 -8.64 12.83 4.37
CA PRO A 54 -7.46 12.52 5.18
C PRO A 54 -7.75 11.63 6.38
N GLU A 55 -8.92 11.79 7.01
CA GLU A 55 -9.35 10.95 8.14
C GLU A 55 -9.61 9.50 7.72
N THR A 56 -10.26 9.29 6.56
CA THR A 56 -10.45 7.96 5.98
C THR A 56 -9.11 7.31 5.65
N ILE A 57 -8.18 8.04 5.04
CA ILE A 57 -6.84 7.53 4.69
C ILE A 57 -6.10 7.08 5.95
N ARG A 58 -6.08 7.90 7.00
CA ARG A 58 -5.44 7.55 8.28
C ARG A 58 -6.05 6.32 8.92
N LYS A 59 -7.38 6.21 8.93
CA LYS A 59 -8.08 5.03 9.44
C LYS A 59 -7.65 3.78 8.67
N VAL A 60 -7.70 3.85 7.34
CA VAL A 60 -7.31 2.74 6.48
C VAL A 60 -5.84 2.36 6.66
N LEU A 61 -4.93 3.32 6.84
CA LEU A 61 -3.54 3.03 7.15
C LEU A 61 -3.39 2.20 8.44
N THR A 62 -4.14 2.55 9.48
CA THR A 62 -4.18 1.75 10.72
C THR A 62 -4.75 0.36 10.45
N ASP A 63 -5.86 0.26 9.71
CA ASP A 63 -6.49 -1.04 9.38
C ASP A 63 -5.52 -1.95 8.58
N LEU A 64 -4.78 -1.39 7.60
CA LEU A 64 -3.77 -2.13 6.82
C LEU A 64 -2.57 -2.57 7.66
N GLU A 65 -2.17 -1.76 8.64
CA GLU A 65 -1.09 -2.08 9.59
C GLU A 65 -1.49 -3.21 10.54
N GLU A 66 -2.71 -3.16 11.09
CA GLU A 66 -3.30 -4.19 11.94
C GLU A 66 -3.49 -5.52 11.19
N LYS A 67 -3.84 -5.45 9.90
CA LYS A 67 -3.89 -6.63 9.01
C LYS A 67 -2.52 -7.17 8.62
N GLY A 68 -1.43 -6.50 9.01
CA GLY A 68 -0.07 -6.93 8.70
C GLY A 68 0.33 -6.72 7.24
N LEU A 69 -0.30 -5.79 6.52
CA LEU A 69 -0.03 -5.56 5.10
C LEU A 69 1.05 -4.50 4.87
N ILE A 70 1.13 -3.54 5.78
CA ILE A 70 2.12 -2.47 5.77
C ILE A 70 2.77 -2.32 7.14
N ARG A 71 3.86 -1.55 7.18
CA ARG A 71 4.48 -1.04 8.39
C ARG A 71 4.79 0.44 8.21
N ARG A 72 4.44 1.27 9.19
CA ARG A 72 4.95 2.65 9.30
C ARG A 72 6.04 2.66 10.38
N ASP A 73 7.25 3.11 10.04
CA ASP A 73 8.31 3.29 11.05
C ASP A 73 8.18 4.68 11.70
N GLU A 74 8.36 4.75 13.02
CA GLU A 74 8.26 5.99 13.82
C GLU A 74 9.33 7.05 13.47
N GLY A 75 10.34 6.70 12.67
CA GLY A 75 11.44 7.59 12.28
C GLY A 75 11.13 8.46 11.05
N GLU A 76 11.20 7.87 9.86
CA GLU A 76 10.98 8.60 8.59
C GLU A 76 9.53 8.59 8.09
N ALA A 77 8.62 7.94 8.83
CA ALA A 77 7.18 7.85 8.50
C ALA A 77 6.88 7.27 7.09
N PHE A 78 7.82 6.56 6.48
CA PHE A 78 7.58 5.84 5.24
C PHE A 78 6.70 4.62 5.48
N ILE A 79 5.72 4.44 4.60
CA ILE A 79 4.86 3.26 4.53
C ILE A 79 5.63 2.18 3.78
N LYS A 80 6.04 1.14 4.49
CA LYS A 80 6.81 0.03 3.95
C LYS A 80 5.96 -1.22 3.74
N TYR A 81 6.35 -1.98 2.73
CA TYR A 81 5.77 -3.27 2.39
C TYR A 81 6.11 -4.35 3.44
N LYS A 82 5.14 -5.21 3.77
CA LYS A 82 5.36 -6.46 4.51
C LYS A 82 5.28 -7.66 3.57
N VAL A 83 6.15 -8.65 3.74
CA VAL A 83 6.25 -9.80 2.83
C VAL A 83 4.94 -10.60 2.76
N GLU A 84 4.21 -10.64 3.85
CA GLU A 84 2.89 -11.27 3.98
C GLU A 84 1.84 -10.64 3.05
N ALA A 85 2.06 -9.40 2.59
CA ALA A 85 1.19 -8.69 1.65
C ALA A 85 1.46 -9.01 0.18
N GLU A 86 2.49 -9.82 -0.15
CA GLU A 86 2.90 -10.07 -1.55
C GLU A 86 1.72 -10.45 -2.44
N HIS A 87 0.89 -11.37 -1.96
CA HIS A 87 -0.23 -11.89 -2.71
C HIS A 87 -1.24 -10.78 -3.04
N ILE A 88 -1.59 -9.96 -2.05
CA ILE A 88 -2.56 -8.87 -2.21
C ILE A 88 -2.01 -7.78 -3.13
N VAL A 89 -0.72 -7.44 -3.02
CA VAL A 89 -0.07 -6.46 -3.91
C VAL A 89 -0.15 -6.92 -5.36
N ARG A 90 0.16 -8.19 -5.63
CA ARG A 90 0.08 -8.77 -6.99
C ARG A 90 -1.36 -8.81 -7.53
N GLU A 91 -2.35 -9.08 -6.68
CA GLU A 91 -3.75 -9.07 -7.10
C GLU A 91 -4.24 -7.64 -7.35
N LEU A 92 -3.92 -6.66 -6.49
CA LEU A 92 -4.29 -5.26 -6.68
C LEU A 92 -3.66 -4.64 -7.92
N GLN A 93 -2.41 -4.99 -8.25
CA GLN A 93 -1.75 -4.56 -9.50
C GLN A 93 -2.48 -5.03 -10.78
N LYS A 94 -3.36 -6.04 -10.70
CA LYS A 94 -4.18 -6.49 -11.84
C LYS A 94 -5.53 -5.77 -11.93
N THR A 95 -5.82 -4.86 -11.00
CA THR A 95 -7.09 -4.14 -10.92
C THR A 95 -6.94 -2.67 -11.29
N ASP A 96 -8.06 -1.98 -11.49
CA ASP A 96 -8.09 -0.54 -11.76
C ASP A 96 -7.78 0.34 -10.53
N TYR A 97 -7.43 -0.27 -9.38
CA TYR A 97 -7.05 0.46 -8.16
C TYR A 97 -5.58 0.89 -8.16
N VAL A 98 -4.75 0.30 -9.02
CA VAL A 98 -3.35 0.68 -9.25
C VAL A 98 -3.28 1.29 -10.64
N TYR A 99 -2.73 2.51 -10.74
CA TYR A 99 -2.79 3.32 -11.95
C TYR A 99 -1.45 3.36 -12.68
N GLU A 100 -0.35 3.15 -11.96
CA GLU A 100 0.98 3.13 -12.57
C GLU A 100 1.17 1.88 -13.45
N THR A 101 1.83 2.07 -14.59
CA THR A 101 2.04 1.01 -15.59
C THR A 101 3.16 0.04 -15.21
N ARG A 102 3.95 0.40 -14.19
CA ARG A 102 5.08 -0.38 -13.73
C ARG A 102 4.67 -1.21 -12.53
N ASP A 103 4.88 -2.52 -12.61
CA ASP A 103 4.71 -3.41 -11.46
C ASP A 103 5.70 -3.02 -10.35
N PHE A 104 5.19 -2.79 -9.14
CA PHE A 104 6.05 -2.73 -7.98
C PHE A 104 6.68 -4.11 -7.77
N LYS A 105 8.00 -4.12 -7.67
CA LYS A 105 8.77 -5.31 -7.29
C LYS A 105 9.39 -5.00 -5.94
N PRO A 106 8.95 -5.66 -4.86
CA PRO A 106 9.55 -5.41 -3.56
C PRO A 106 11.05 -5.66 -3.64
N PRO A 107 11.87 -4.84 -2.96
CA PRO A 107 13.31 -5.03 -2.93
C PRO A 107 13.57 -6.46 -2.41
N HIS A 108 14.35 -7.22 -3.18
CA HIS A 108 14.60 -8.64 -2.92
C HIS A 108 15.01 -8.81 -1.45
N HIS A 109 14.19 -9.54 -0.68
CA HIS A 109 14.66 -10.18 0.54
C HIS A 109 15.76 -11.16 0.10
N SER A 110 17.02 -10.75 0.22
CA SER A 110 18.15 -11.68 0.18
C SER A 110 18.22 -12.48 1.47
#